data_AF-A0A9N9DXW5-F1
#
_entry.id   AF-A0A9N9DXW5-F1
#
_cell.length_a   1.000
_cell.length_b   1.000
_cell.length_c   1.000
_cell.angle_alpha   90.00
_cell.angle_beta   90.00
_cell.angle_gamma   90.00
#
_symmetry.space_group_name_H-M   'P 1'
#
loop_
_entity.id
_entity.type
_entity.pdbx_description
1 polymer ?
#
loop_
_entity_poly.entity_id
_entity_poly.type
_entity_poly.pdbx_seq_one_letter_code
_entity_poly.pdbx_strand_id
1 'polypeptide(L)' 'MTSKQKYPGYEALTSYLKRDKKSFWGFLRHCRDALVATKPVTSRWHDLDTSWCRRFLEEAEKLLNENDFNKLEKQ' A
#
# COMPACT_ATOMS: atom_id res chain seq x y z
N MET A 1 -3.66 -6.74 -25.39
CA MET A 1 -2.73 -6.32 -24.32
C MET A 1 -3.33 -6.77 -23.01
N THR A 2 -2.73 -7.75 -22.33
CA THR A 2 -3.22 -8.25 -21.04
C THR A 2 -2.96 -7.17 -20.00
N SER A 3 -3.97 -6.37 -19.68
CA SER A 3 -4.02 -5.62 -18.45
C SER A 3 -3.91 -6.64 -17.32
N LYS A 4 -2.68 -6.84 -16.79
CA LYS A 4 -2.46 -7.57 -15.54
C LYS A 4 -3.48 -7.02 -14.57
N GLN A 5 -4.45 -7.85 -14.17
CA GLN A 5 -5.53 -7.45 -13.30
C GLN A 5 -4.89 -7.01 -11.99
N LYS A 6 -4.74 -5.69 -11.81
CA LYS A 6 -4.14 -5.10 -10.63
C LYS A 6 -5.04 -5.44 -9.44
N TYR A 7 -4.44 -5.71 -8.29
CA TYR A 7 -5.19 -6.04 -7.09
C TYR A 7 -6.06 -4.85 -6.65
N PRO A 8 -7.22 -5.10 -6.03
CA PRO A 8 -8.06 -4.04 -5.47
C PRO A 8 -7.24 -3.14 -4.53
N GLY A 9 -7.27 -1.82 -4.77
CA GLY A 9 -6.49 -0.83 -4.01
C GLY A 9 -5.09 -0.50 -4.57
N TYR A 10 -4.66 -1.10 -5.68
CA TYR A 10 -3.41 -0.74 -6.36
C TYR A 10 -3.32 0.75 -6.73
N GLU A 11 -4.39 1.30 -7.32
CA GLU A 11 -4.41 2.72 -7.72
C GLU A 11 -4.34 3.65 -6.50
N ALA A 12 -4.94 3.25 -5.38
CA ALA A 12 -4.88 4.00 -4.12
C ALA A 12 -3.46 3.97 -3.53
N LEU A 13 -2.80 2.81 -3.55
CA LEU A 13 -1.42 2.66 -3.08
C LEU A 13 -0.44 3.48 -3.93
N THR A 14 -0.49 3.34 -5.25
CA THR A 14 0.41 4.07 -6.15
C THR A 14 0.18 5.58 -6.11
N SER A 15 -1.07 6.02 -5.97
CA SER A 15 -1.38 7.44 -5.77
C SER A 15 -0.88 7.97 -4.43
N TYR A 16 -0.96 7.16 -3.37
CA TYR A 16 -0.43 7.51 -2.05
C TYR A 16 1.10 7.63 -2.07
N LEU A 17 1.78 6.69 -2.74
CA LEU A 17 3.24 6.69 -2.90
C LEU A 17 3.76 7.86 -3.76
N LYS A 18 2.92 8.63 -4.44
CA LYS A 18 3.34 9.85 -5.14
C LYS A 18 3.31 11.10 -4.25
N ARG A 19 2.83 11.01 -3.02
CA ARG A 19 2.76 12.16 -2.08
C ARG A 19 4.11 12.43 -1.42
N ASP A 20 4.36 13.67 -1.01
CA ASP A 20 5.64 14.03 -0.36
C ASP A 20 5.88 13.28 0.96
N LYS A 21 4.89 13.29 1.86
CA LYS A 21 4.98 12.62 3.17
C LYS A 21 4.31 11.25 3.11
N LYS A 22 5.14 10.21 3.07
CA LYS A 22 4.72 8.81 2.98
C LYS A 22 5.05 8.11 4.30
N SER A 23 4.05 7.47 4.88
CA SER A 23 4.23 6.54 6.00
C SER A 23 3.29 5.36 5.83
N PHE A 24 3.72 4.19 6.30
CA PHE A 24 2.90 2.98 6.28
C PHE A 24 1.62 3.16 7.11
N TRP A 25 1.73 3.76 8.30
CA TRP A 25 0.58 4.09 9.15
C TRP A 25 -0.38 5.08 8.49
N GLY A 26 0.13 6.08 7.77
CA GLY A 26 -0.69 7.00 6.99
C GLY A 26 -1.37 6.31 5.81
N PHE A 27 -0.69 5.32 5.20
CA PHE A 27 -1.26 4.50 4.12
C PHE A 27 -2.40 3.64 4.65
N LEU A 28 -2.20 2.93 5.76
CA LEU A 28 -3.25 2.13 6.41
C LEU A 28 -4.45 2.99 6.77
N ARG A 29 -4.24 4.21 7.29
CA ARG A 29 -5.33 5.14 7.60
C ARG A 29 -6.04 5.65 6.35
N HIS A 30 -5.30 5.97 5.29
CA HIS A 30 -5.86 6.54 4.06
C HIS A 30 -6.56 5.50 3.18
N CYS A 31 -6.05 4.28 3.16
CA CYS A 31 -6.64 3.16 2.42
C CYS A 31 -7.61 2.33 3.26
N ARG A 32 -7.80 2.63 4.56
CA ARG A 32 -8.72 1.89 5.43
C ARG A 32 -10.09 1.70 4.79
N ASP A 33 -10.65 2.74 4.19
CA ASP A 33 -11.98 2.69 3.59
C ASP A 33 -12.00 1.85 2.30
N ALA A 34 -10.95 1.94 1.47
CA ALA A 34 -10.80 1.09 0.29
C ALA A 34 -10.59 -0.38 0.67
N LEU A 35 -9.82 -0.63 1.73
CA LEU A 35 -9.56 -1.96 2.28
C LEU A 35 -10.83 -2.58 2.87
N VAL A 36 -11.61 -1.80 3.62
CA VAL A 36 -12.92 -2.19 4.17
C VAL A 36 -13.89 -2.53 3.04
N ALA A 37 -13.92 -1.74 1.96
CA ALA A 37 -14.81 -1.98 0.82
C ALA A 37 -14.46 -3.27 0.05
N THR A 38 -13.20 -3.70 0.08
CA THR A 38 -12.73 -4.92 -0.61
C THR A 38 -12.86 -6.20 0.23
N LYS A 39 -13.38 -6.12 1.47
CA LYS A 39 -13.39 -7.25 2.40
C LYS A 39 -14.59 -8.19 2.21
N PRO A 40 -14.35 -9.51 2.27
CA PRO A 40 -15.30 -10.46 2.87
C PRO A 40 -15.22 -10.34 4.40
N VAL A 41 -16.38 -10.38 5.07
CA VAL A 41 -16.62 -10.18 6.51
C VAL A 41 -15.71 -10.99 7.45
N THR A 42 -15.03 -12.03 6.97
CA THR A 42 -14.33 -13.05 7.79
C THR A 42 -12.80 -12.92 7.84
N SER A 43 -12.19 -12.00 7.09
CA SER A 43 -10.71 -11.90 7.00
C SER A 43 -10.11 -11.17 8.21
N ARG A 44 -9.19 -11.84 8.93
CA ARG A 44 -8.48 -11.27 10.10
C ARG A 44 -7.69 -10.04 9.65
N TRP A 45 -7.90 -8.92 10.34
CA TRP A 45 -7.25 -7.64 10.03
C TRP A 45 -5.71 -7.74 10.02
N HIS A 46 -5.15 -8.58 10.88
CA HIS A 46 -3.71 -8.84 10.96
C HIS A 46 -3.08 -9.40 9.66
N ASP A 47 -3.77 -10.33 9.00
CA ASP A 47 -3.28 -10.95 7.76
C ASP A 47 -3.35 -9.98 6.58
N LEU A 48 -4.31 -9.04 6.65
CA LEU A 48 -4.44 -7.94 5.71
C LEU A 48 -3.30 -6.93 5.90
N ASP A 49 -3.04 -6.50 7.13
CA ASP A 49 -1.96 -5.56 7.45
C ASP A 49 -0.61 -6.11 6.98
N THR A 50 -0.35 -7.40 7.17
CA THR A 50 0.87 -8.08 6.69
C THR A 50 0.96 -8.09 5.17
N SER A 51 -0.13 -8.45 4.48
CA SER A 51 -0.17 -8.50 3.01
C SER A 51 -0.02 -7.12 2.37
N TRP A 52 -0.60 -6.09 2.99
CA TRP A 52 -0.52 -4.71 2.52
C TRP A 52 0.79 -4.03 2.88
N CYS A 53 1.42 -4.39 4.00
CA CYS A 53 2.78 -3.99 4.32
C CYS A 53 3.75 -4.46 3.24
N ARG A 54 3.67 -5.74 2.87
CA ARG A 54 4.48 -6.29 1.79
C ARG A 54 4.26 -5.56 0.46
N ARG A 55 3.00 -5.36 0.05
CA ARG A 55 2.66 -4.64 -1.18
C ARG A 55 3.14 -3.19 -1.15
N PHE A 56 3.02 -2.52 -0.01
CA PHE A 56 3.49 -1.16 0.18
C PHE A 56 5.00 -1.06 -0.05
N LEU A 57 5.78 -1.96 0.55
CA LEU A 57 7.24 -2.00 0.36
C LEU A 57 7.62 -2.34 -1.08
N GLU A 58 7.00 -3.36 -1.68
CA GLU A 58 7.29 -3.77 -3.07
C GLU A 58 6.97 -2.68 -4.10
N GLU A 59 5.89 -1.90 -3.91
CA GLU A 59 5.58 -0.79 -4.82
C GLU A 59 6.39 0.46 -4.48
N ALA A 60 6.73 0.69 -3.21
CA ALA A 60 7.61 1.79 -2.82
C ALA A 60 9.02 1.61 -3.40
N GLU A 61 9.57 0.40 -3.37
CA GLU A 61 10.87 0.08 -3.96
C GLU A 61 10.89 0.35 -5.48
N LYS A 62 9.77 0.08 -6.18
CA LYS A 62 9.65 0.30 -7.62
C LYS A 62 9.41 1.76 -8.01
N LEU A 63 8.71 2.52 -7.17
CA LEU A 63 8.21 3.85 -7.50
C LEU A 63 9.02 4.99 -6.88
N LEU A 64 9.75 4.73 -5.81
CA LEU A 64 10.55 5.73 -5.11
C LEU A 64 12.02 5.61 -5.53
N ASN A 65 12.73 6.74 -5.45
CA ASN A 65 14.18 6.71 -5.48
C ASN A 65 14.71 6.12 -4.15
N GLU A 66 15.96 5.66 -4.15
CA GLU A 66 16.62 5.03 -3.00
C GLU A 66 16.57 5.91 -1.73
N ASN A 67 16.73 7.23 -1.87
CA ASN A 67 16.66 8.17 -0.74
C ASN A 67 15.27 8.23 -0.10
N ASP A 68 14.20 8.22 -0.90
CA ASP A 68 12.84 8.25 -0.40
C ASP A 68 12.36 6.90 0.11
N PHE A 69 12.87 5.81 -0.45
CA PHE A 69 12.66 4.46 0.06
C PHE A 69 13.36 4.25 1.42
N ASN A 70 14.61 4.67 1.56
CA ASN A 70 15.37 4.58 2.81
C ASN A 70 14.75 5.40 3.96
N LYS A 71 13.94 6.42 3.66
CA LYS A 71 13.16 7.18 4.66
C LYS A 71 11.93 6.41 5.16
N LEU A 72 11.50 5.36 4.46
CA LEU A 72 10.40 4.48 4.88
C LEU A 72 10.88 3.38 5.82
N GLU A 73 12.07 2.82 5.60
CA GLU A 73 12.66 1.79 6.48
C GLU A 73 13.07 2.34 7.87
N LYS A 74 13.31 3.65 7.98
CA LYS A 74 13.72 4.30 9.23
C LYS A 74 12.57 4.83 10.10
N GLN A 75 11.31 4.50 9.80
CA GLN A 75 10.13 4.95 10.55
C GLN A 75 9.66 3.96 11.62
#